data_AF-A0A814MAU6-F1
#
_entry.id   AF-A0A814MAU6-F1
#
_cell.length_a   1.000
_cell.length_b   1.000
_cell.length_c   1.000
_cell.angle_alpha   90.00
_cell.angle_beta   90.00
_cell.angle_gamma   90.00
#
_symmetry.space_group_name_H-M   'P 1'
#
loop_
_entity.id
_entity.type
_entity.pdbx_description
1 polymer ?
#
loop_
_entity_poly.entity_id
_entity_poly.type
_entity_poly.pdbx_seq_one_letter_code
_entity_poly.pdbx_strand_id
1 'polypeptide(L)'
;MDDELDFDSDHRNHDLFTYSDIQIFKAIGKIKNRCDKEITPVTEIYDEEVNELTRLLSSEVIADLMPSFESLRSNLYRIRNKSIPILPQTTDDIILTPTFTKTFDFLLFDTQDSDRILAFCTASGLSRLSSASQWHIDATFKG
;
A
#
# COMPACT_ATOMS: atom_id res chain seq x y z
N MET A 1 70.78 11.28 -21.19
CA MET A 1 70.60 9.86 -20.86
C MET A 1 70.30 9.83 -19.37
N ASP A 2 69.17 10.35 -18.91
CA ASP A 2 67.79 10.17 -19.40
C ASP A 2 67.53 8.70 -19.69
N ASP A 3 67.00 8.00 -18.69
CA ASP A 3 66.04 6.93 -18.93
C ASP A 3 64.91 7.12 -17.92
N GLU A 4 63.80 7.60 -18.49
CA GLU A 4 62.53 7.96 -17.91
C GLU A 4 61.68 6.69 -17.70
N LEU A 5 60.75 6.77 -16.76
CA LEU A 5 59.79 5.73 -16.38
C LEU A 5 58.92 5.29 -17.57
N ASP A 6 58.76 3.98 -17.75
CA ASP A 6 57.59 3.39 -18.42
C ASP A 6 57.08 2.19 -17.62
N PHE A 7 56.30 2.49 -16.57
CA PHE A 7 55.34 1.52 -16.03
C PHE A 7 54.06 1.69 -16.82
N ASP A 8 54.02 1.05 -17.98
CA ASP A 8 52.84 1.10 -18.83
C ASP A 8 51.69 0.31 -18.18
N SER A 9 50.61 1.07 -18.08
CA SER A 9 49.20 0.74 -17.89
C SER A 9 48.78 -0.56 -18.63
N ASP A 10 47.74 -1.31 -18.30
CA ASP A 10 46.36 -0.90 -18.07
C ASP A 10 45.53 -2.19 -17.97
N HIS A 11 45.19 -2.71 -16.79
CA HIS A 11 44.17 -3.77 -16.67
C HIS A 11 43.34 -3.52 -15.41
N ARG A 12 42.54 -2.44 -15.41
CA ARG A 12 41.54 -2.17 -14.36
C ARG A 12 40.43 -3.24 -14.42
N ASN A 13 40.41 -4.08 -13.39
CA ASN A 13 39.34 -4.89 -12.80
C ASN A 13 38.01 -5.02 -13.60
N HIS A 14 37.65 -6.26 -13.94
CA HIS A 14 36.24 -6.66 -14.00
C HIS A 14 35.68 -6.58 -12.58
N ASP A 15 34.84 -5.59 -12.30
CA ASP A 15 34.25 -5.31 -10.98
C ASP A 15 33.57 -6.55 -10.37
N LEU A 16 34.19 -7.13 -9.33
CA LEU A 16 33.48 -8.04 -8.43
C LEU A 16 32.59 -7.20 -7.52
N PHE A 17 31.30 -7.54 -7.46
CA PHE A 17 30.39 -6.97 -6.47
C PHE A 17 30.93 -7.20 -5.06
N THR A 18 31.01 -6.13 -4.28
CA THR A 18 31.38 -6.20 -2.87
C THR A 18 30.26 -6.84 -2.05
N TYR A 19 30.57 -7.22 -0.81
CA TYR A 19 29.54 -7.70 0.12
C TYR A 19 28.42 -6.66 0.30
N SER A 20 28.78 -5.38 0.41
CA SER A 20 27.84 -4.27 0.55
C SER A 20 26.89 -4.19 -0.65
N ASP A 21 27.42 -4.27 -1.87
CA ASP A 21 26.61 -4.28 -3.09
C ASP A 21 25.57 -5.40 -3.06
N ILE A 22 26.00 -6.61 -2.68
CA ILE A 22 25.12 -7.78 -2.60
C ILE A 22 23.99 -7.55 -1.58
N GLN A 23 24.27 -6.95 -0.42
CA GLN A 23 23.22 -6.68 0.57
C GLN A 23 22.24 -5.61 0.10
N ILE A 24 22.73 -4.53 -0.54
CA ILE A 24 21.88 -3.49 -1.14
C ILE A 24 20.97 -4.09 -2.22
N PHE A 25 21.52 -4.91 -3.14
CA PHE A 25 20.72 -5.56 -4.17
C PHE A 25 19.65 -6.49 -3.58
N LYS A 26 19.99 -7.23 -2.52
CA LYS A 26 19.01 -8.07 -1.80
C LYS A 26 17.90 -7.24 -1.17
N ALA A 27 18.22 -6.11 -0.52
CA ALA A 27 17.24 -5.21 0.07
C ALA A 27 16.31 -4.63 -1.00
N ILE A 28 16.84 -4.13 -2.13
CA ILE A 28 16.03 -3.65 -3.24
C ILE A 28 15.10 -4.75 -3.79
N GLY A 29 15.62 -5.99 -3.90
CA GLY A 29 14.82 -7.15 -4.29
C GLY A 29 13.67 -7.44 -3.32
N LYS A 30 13.94 -7.36 -2.00
CA LYS A 30 12.92 -7.50 -0.96
C LYS A 30 11.88 -6.40 -1.04
N ILE A 31 12.29 -5.13 -1.10
CA ILE A 31 11.37 -3.98 -1.24
C ILE A 31 10.42 -4.20 -2.41
N LYS A 32 10.93 -4.59 -3.58
CA LYS A 32 10.10 -4.86 -4.77
C LYS A 32 9.11 -6.01 -4.54
N ASN A 33 9.54 -7.10 -3.92
CA ASN A 33 8.68 -8.25 -3.61
C ASN A 33 7.58 -7.89 -2.60
N ARG A 34 7.92 -7.12 -1.56
CA ARG A 34 6.97 -6.63 -0.56
C ARG A 34 5.97 -5.63 -1.17
N CYS A 35 6.43 -4.77 -2.09
CA CYS A 35 5.58 -3.88 -2.88
C CYS A 35 4.66 -4.61 -3.86
N ASP A 36 4.92 -5.86 -4.19
CA ASP A 36 4.01 -6.68 -5.01
C ASP A 36 2.95 -7.35 -4.13
N LYS A 37 3.31 -7.84 -2.94
CA LYS A 37 2.48 -8.77 -2.16
C LYS A 37 1.75 -8.19 -0.95
N GLU A 38 2.30 -7.15 -0.33
CA GLU A 38 1.74 -6.62 0.93
C GLU A 38 0.70 -5.52 0.66
N ILE A 39 0.07 -4.94 1.67
CA ILE A 39 -0.73 -3.71 1.50
C ILE A 39 -0.10 -2.51 2.21
N THR A 40 1.01 -2.75 2.91
CA THR A 40 1.80 -1.75 3.63
C THR A 40 2.21 -0.60 2.69
N PRO A 41 2.13 0.65 3.15
CA PRO A 41 2.61 1.81 2.39
C PRO A 41 4.02 1.60 1.81
N VAL A 42 4.20 2.00 0.56
CA VAL A 42 5.47 1.80 -0.18
C VAL A 42 6.64 2.53 0.49
N THR A 43 6.38 3.68 1.11
CA THR A 43 7.37 4.44 1.91
C THR A 43 7.81 3.67 3.14
N GLU A 44 6.87 3.09 3.88
CA GLU A 44 7.14 2.33 5.10
C GLU A 44 7.95 1.06 4.80
N ILE A 45 7.63 0.34 3.71
CA ILE A 45 8.43 -0.80 3.24
C ILE A 45 9.88 -0.39 2.93
N TYR A 46 10.09 0.77 2.28
CA TYR A 46 11.43 1.26 1.98
C TYR A 46 12.20 1.59 3.27
N ASP A 47 11.59 2.35 4.17
CA ASP A 47 12.22 2.78 5.42
C ASP A 47 12.55 1.58 6.32
N GLU A 48 11.66 0.59 6.41
CA GLU A 48 11.91 -0.65 7.15
C GLU A 48 13.11 -1.41 6.59
N GLU A 49 13.18 -1.64 5.27
CA GLU A 49 14.28 -2.41 4.68
C GLU A 49 15.62 -1.64 4.74
N VAL A 50 15.60 -0.31 4.69
CA VAL A 50 16.78 0.53 4.95
C VAL A 50 17.22 0.42 6.41
N ASN A 51 16.28 0.46 7.36
CA ASN A 51 16.58 0.26 8.78
C ASN A 51 17.10 -1.15 9.09
N GLU A 52 16.64 -2.17 8.37
CA GLU A 52 17.20 -3.52 8.47
C GLU A 52 18.64 -3.59 7.96
N LEU A 53 18.97 -2.84 6.90
CA LEU A 53 20.33 -2.76 6.37
C LEU A 53 21.33 -2.16 7.36
N THR A 54 20.91 -1.25 8.26
CA THR A 54 21.81 -0.66 9.26
C THR A 54 22.33 -1.68 10.28
N ARG A 55 21.75 -2.90 10.33
CA ARG A 55 22.27 -4.00 11.14
C ARG A 55 23.45 -4.72 10.49
N LEU A 56 23.64 -4.54 9.18
CA LEU A 56 24.64 -5.25 8.38
C LEU A 56 25.74 -4.32 7.86
N LEU A 57 25.40 -3.06 7.56
CA LEU A 57 26.29 -2.09 6.92
C LEU A 57 26.32 -0.78 7.73
N SER A 58 27.41 -0.01 7.59
CA SER A 58 27.49 1.32 8.20
C SER A 58 26.58 2.31 7.48
N SER A 59 26.19 3.37 8.18
CA SER A 59 25.36 4.44 7.61
C SER A 59 26.04 5.13 6.42
N GLU A 60 27.36 5.27 6.39
CA GLU A 60 28.05 5.87 5.24
C GLU A 60 27.90 5.00 3.99
N VAL A 61 28.07 3.68 4.12
CA VAL A 61 27.95 2.73 2.99
C VAL A 61 26.52 2.71 2.45
N ILE A 62 25.52 2.75 3.35
CA ILE A 62 24.11 2.79 2.94
C ILE A 62 23.82 4.11 2.22
N ALA A 63 24.30 5.24 2.73
CA ALA A 63 24.07 6.55 2.11
C ALA A 63 24.71 6.67 0.72
N ASP A 64 25.84 6.00 0.49
CA ASP A 64 26.56 6.01 -0.78
C ASP A 64 25.93 5.06 -1.83
N LEU A 65 25.58 3.83 -1.41
CA LEU A 65 25.14 2.78 -2.33
C LEU A 65 23.63 2.63 -2.47
N MET A 66 22.85 2.95 -1.43
CA MET A 66 21.40 2.76 -1.45
C MET A 66 20.74 3.86 -2.30
N PRO A 67 19.97 3.51 -3.34
CA PRO A 67 19.23 4.51 -4.09
C PRO A 67 18.19 5.19 -3.20
N SER A 68 18.05 6.51 -3.37
CA SER A 68 17.01 7.27 -2.66
C SER A 68 15.61 6.74 -2.96
N PHE A 69 14.67 6.97 -2.03
CA PHE A 69 13.27 6.63 -2.26
C PHE A 69 12.73 7.25 -3.54
N GLU A 70 13.00 8.53 -3.80
CA GLU A 70 12.51 9.22 -4.99
C GLU A 70 13.02 8.59 -6.30
N SER A 71 14.25 8.09 -6.31
CA SER A 71 14.80 7.36 -7.47
C SER A 71 14.06 6.04 -7.74
N LEU A 72 13.57 5.37 -6.70
CA LEU A 72 12.85 4.09 -6.82
C LEU A 72 11.33 4.25 -6.90
N ARG A 73 10.79 5.39 -6.48
CA ARG A 73 9.36 5.65 -6.26
C ARG A 73 8.49 5.18 -7.42
N SER A 74 8.73 5.71 -8.62
CA SER A 74 7.95 5.36 -9.81
C SER A 74 7.99 3.87 -10.13
N ASN A 75 9.12 3.20 -9.90
CA ASN A 75 9.26 1.77 -10.13
C ASN A 75 8.46 0.95 -9.09
N LEU A 76 8.57 1.30 -7.81
CA LEU A 76 7.90 0.62 -6.71
C LEU A 76 6.38 0.76 -6.80
N TYR A 77 5.87 1.96 -7.05
CA TYR A 77 4.44 2.18 -7.24
C TYR A 77 3.91 1.50 -8.50
N ARG A 78 4.70 1.43 -9.57
CA ARG A 78 4.31 0.65 -10.77
C ARG A 78 4.21 -0.85 -10.48
N ILE A 79 5.11 -1.40 -9.65
CA ILE A 79 5.03 -2.80 -9.22
C ILE A 79 3.75 -3.00 -8.40
N ARG A 80 3.52 -2.14 -7.40
CA ARG A 80 2.31 -2.16 -6.57
C ARG A 80 1.02 -2.08 -7.37
N ASN A 81 0.96 -1.19 -8.37
CA ASN A 81 -0.24 -1.01 -9.19
C ASN A 81 -0.56 -2.22 -10.08
N LYS A 82 0.36 -3.19 -10.26
CA LYS A 82 0.05 -4.45 -10.95
C LYS A 82 -0.73 -5.43 -10.06
N SER A 83 -0.55 -5.35 -8.75
CA SER A 83 -1.21 -6.23 -7.79
C SER A 83 -2.46 -5.61 -7.17
N ILE A 84 -2.58 -4.28 -7.18
CA ILE A 84 -3.82 -3.60 -6.81
C ILE A 84 -4.85 -3.76 -7.94
N PRO A 85 -6.08 -4.22 -7.64
CA PRO A 85 -7.15 -4.26 -8.64
C PRO A 85 -7.45 -2.84 -9.14
N ILE A 86 -7.63 -2.71 -10.45
CA ILE A 86 -7.97 -1.43 -11.07
C ILE A 86 -9.30 -0.95 -10.49
N LEU A 87 -9.43 0.35 -10.23
CA LEU A 87 -10.69 0.93 -9.81
C LEU A 87 -11.76 0.62 -10.88
N PRO A 88 -12.89 0.00 -10.50
CA PRO A 88 -13.96 -0.31 -11.44
C PRO A 88 -14.42 0.97 -12.15
N GLN A 89 -14.50 0.92 -13.48
CA GLN A 89 -14.94 2.06 -14.29
C GLN A 89 -16.46 2.03 -14.48
N THR A 90 -17.04 0.85 -14.37
CA THR A 90 -18.47 0.58 -14.48
C THR A 90 -18.97 -0.24 -13.30
N THR A 91 -20.29 -0.29 -13.10
CA THR A 91 -20.91 -1.14 -12.08
C THR A 91 -20.66 -2.63 -12.34
N ASP A 92 -20.50 -3.03 -13.61
CA ASP A 92 -20.30 -4.42 -14.02
C ASP A 92 -18.90 -4.93 -13.64
N ASP A 93 -17.93 -4.03 -13.46
CA ASP A 93 -16.58 -4.34 -12.98
C ASP A 93 -16.55 -4.67 -11.47
N ILE A 94 -17.64 -4.38 -10.74
CA ILE A 94 -17.73 -4.61 -9.29
C ILE A 94 -18.10 -6.06 -9.03
N ILE A 95 -17.09 -6.89 -8.83
CA ILE A 95 -17.28 -8.30 -8.43
C ILE A 95 -17.52 -8.36 -6.92
N LEU A 96 -18.80 -8.38 -6.52
CA LEU A 96 -19.21 -8.59 -5.13
C LEU A 96 -19.19 -10.08 -4.77
N THR A 97 -18.62 -10.43 -3.62
CA THR A 97 -18.76 -11.79 -3.10
C THR A 97 -20.23 -12.05 -2.69
N PRO A 98 -20.71 -13.31 -2.67
CA PRO A 98 -22.11 -13.62 -2.35
C PRO A 98 -22.61 -13.08 -1.00
N THR A 99 -21.70 -12.78 -0.08
CA THR A 99 -22.03 -12.17 1.22
C THR A 99 -22.47 -10.71 1.07
N PHE A 100 -21.93 -9.98 0.09
CA PHE A 100 -22.24 -8.57 -0.18
C PHE A 100 -23.36 -8.37 -1.20
N THR A 101 -23.88 -9.45 -1.80
CA THR A 101 -25.04 -9.40 -2.71
C THR A 101 -26.37 -9.61 -1.99
N LYS A 102 -26.33 -9.96 -0.70
CA LYS A 102 -27.52 -10.17 0.12
C LYS A 102 -27.87 -8.93 0.90
N THR A 103 -28.95 -8.30 0.48
CA THR A 103 -29.63 -7.31 1.30
C THR A 103 -30.64 -8.06 2.18
N PHE A 104 -30.52 -7.96 3.50
CA PHE A 104 -31.50 -8.53 4.44
C PHE A 104 -32.86 -7.82 4.30
N ASP A 105 -33.92 -8.29 4.96
CA ASP A 105 -35.15 -7.49 5.09
C ASP A 105 -34.92 -6.42 6.17
N PHE A 106 -34.54 -5.22 5.74
CA PHE A 106 -34.26 -4.07 6.63
C PHE A 106 -35.27 -2.95 6.47
N LEU A 107 -36.30 -3.06 5.60
CA LEU A 107 -37.40 -2.11 5.55
C LEU A 107 -38.46 -2.50 6.60
N LEU A 108 -38.65 -1.66 7.61
CA LEU A 108 -39.64 -1.90 8.67
C LEU A 108 -41.02 -1.35 8.32
N PHE A 109 -41.07 -0.13 7.77
CA PHE A 109 -42.31 0.49 7.37
C PHE A 109 -42.12 1.46 6.21
N ASP A 110 -43.19 1.61 5.43
CA ASP A 110 -43.33 2.53 4.31
C ASP A 110 -44.76 3.04 4.30
N THR A 111 -44.96 4.35 4.53
CA THR A 111 -46.32 4.94 4.63
C THR A 111 -47.02 5.07 3.28
N GLN A 112 -46.28 4.98 2.15
CA GLN A 112 -46.80 5.05 0.78
C GLN A 112 -47.76 6.23 0.49
N ASP A 113 -47.60 7.36 1.18
CA ASP A 113 -48.39 8.59 1.01
C ASP A 113 -47.55 9.75 0.44
N SER A 114 -48.17 10.93 0.28
CA SER A 114 -47.48 12.12 -0.25
C SER A 114 -46.33 12.59 0.65
N ASP A 115 -46.44 12.35 1.96
CA ASP A 115 -45.43 12.64 2.98
C ASP A 115 -44.70 11.37 3.40
N ARG A 116 -44.32 10.56 2.38
CA ARG A 116 -43.79 9.20 2.55
C ARG A 116 -42.67 9.14 3.58
N ILE A 117 -42.90 8.39 4.64
CA ILE A 117 -41.89 8.04 5.64
C ILE A 117 -41.43 6.61 5.40
N LEU A 118 -40.13 6.43 5.29
CA LEU A 118 -39.46 5.14 5.26
C LEU A 118 -38.67 4.94 6.54
N ALA A 119 -38.79 3.78 7.17
CA ALA A 119 -37.84 3.38 8.21
C ALA A 119 -37.14 2.08 7.88
N PHE A 120 -35.83 2.14 8.06
CA PHE A 120 -34.93 1.05 7.79
C PHE A 120 -34.28 0.59 9.10
N CYS A 121 -34.51 -0.65 9.49
CA CYS A 121 -33.84 -1.30 10.61
C CYS A 121 -33.99 -2.82 10.51
N THR A 122 -33.10 -3.55 11.18
CA THR A 122 -33.33 -4.98 11.45
C THR A 122 -34.28 -5.14 12.64
N ALA A 123 -34.95 -6.29 12.76
CA ALA A 123 -35.77 -6.60 13.94
C ALA A 123 -34.96 -6.49 15.25
N SER A 124 -33.68 -6.90 15.23
CA SER A 124 -32.76 -6.75 16.36
C SER A 124 -32.42 -5.28 16.65
N GLY A 125 -32.22 -4.47 15.61
CA GLY A 125 -31.97 -3.03 15.75
C GLY A 125 -33.17 -2.31 16.35
N LEU A 126 -34.39 -2.65 15.92
CA LEU A 126 -35.63 -2.10 16.47
C LEU A 126 -35.80 -2.46 17.94
N SER A 127 -35.58 -3.72 18.31
CA SER A 127 -35.65 -4.18 19.70
C SER A 127 -34.62 -3.47 20.61
N ARG A 128 -33.42 -3.23 20.10
CA ARG A 128 -32.39 -2.45 20.81
C ARG A 128 -32.79 -0.99 20.97
N LEU A 129 -33.35 -0.39 19.91
CA LEU A 129 -33.83 0.99 19.93
C LEU A 129 -34.99 1.15 20.92
N SER A 130 -35.96 0.24 20.91
CA SER A 130 -37.13 0.28 21.81
C SER A 130 -36.76 0.07 23.28
N SER A 131 -35.65 -0.60 23.56
CA SER A 131 -35.18 -0.87 24.92
C SER A 131 -34.20 0.19 25.44
N ALA A 132 -33.77 1.13 24.59
CA ALA A 132 -32.83 2.18 24.96
C ALA A 132 -33.52 3.26 25.80
N SER A 133 -32.87 3.70 26.88
CA SER A 133 -33.37 4.77 27.75
C SER A 133 -33.23 6.18 27.15
N GLN A 134 -32.37 6.34 26.14
CA GLN A 134 -32.10 7.61 25.47
C GLN A 134 -31.79 7.39 24.00
N TRP A 135 -32.32 8.27 23.14
CA TRP A 135 -32.07 8.28 21.70
C TRP A 135 -31.27 9.53 21.31
N HIS A 136 -30.22 9.33 20.53
CA HIS A 136 -29.47 10.41 19.88
C HIS A 136 -29.66 10.26 18.38
N ILE A 137 -30.31 11.25 17.77
CA ILE A 137 -30.65 11.24 16.35
C ILE A 137 -30.09 12.52 15.74
N ASP A 138 -29.36 12.38 14.65
CA ASP A 138 -28.89 13.47 13.81
C ASP A 138 -29.63 13.43 12.47
N ALA A 139 -29.94 14.60 11.92
CA ALA A 139 -30.73 14.74 10.71
C ALA A 139 -29.98 15.56 9.66
N THR A 140 -29.83 14.98 8.47
CA THR A 140 -29.24 15.66 7.32
C THR A 140 -30.33 16.25 6.44
N PHE A 141 -30.49 17.56 6.46
CA PHE A 141 -31.41 18.27 5.57
C PHE A 141 -30.64 18.77 4.33
N LYS A 142 -31.28 18.71 3.16
CA LYS A 142 -30.79 19.46 2.00
C LYS A 142 -31.13 20.93 2.20
N GLY A 143 -30.11 21.79 2.13
CA GLY A 143 -30.25 23.25 2.08
C GLY A 143 -30.39 23.77 0.65
#